data_AF-A0A098EU27-F1
#
_entry.id   AF-A0A098EU27-F1
#
_cell.length_a   1.000
_cell.length_b   1.000
_cell.length_c   1.000
_cell.angle_alpha   90.00
_cell.angle_beta   90.00
_cell.angle_gamma   90.00
#
_symmetry.space_group_name_H-M   'P 1'
#
loop_
_entity.id
_entity.type
_entity.pdbx_description
1 polymer ?
#
loop_
_entity_poly.entity_id
_entity_poly.type
_entity_poly.pdbx_seq_one_letter_code
_entity_poly.pdbx_strand_id
1 'polypeptide(L)'
;MKYTFQYQKVLDFKEKQQEIAQQEFGAIKLRQKELEQELEGLETIEDVIFGKYNDVNKKTISEILDIQDDIDHVVKKKRQLQTQTDKIHQEAEFKQQVLLNVSMEAKTWNKWKAKSAAAFQKQQELKEQAMLDEMAVIRYSRKI
;
A
#
# COMPACT_ATOMS: atom_id res chain seq x y z
N MET A 1 -7.74 33.49 -19.15
CA MET A 1 -7.86 32.13 -19.74
C MET A 1 -7.74 31.10 -18.63
N LYS A 2 -8.51 30.00 -18.63
CA LYS A 2 -8.39 28.93 -17.64
C LYS A 2 -7.37 27.88 -18.11
N TYR A 3 -6.50 27.42 -17.22
CA TYR A 3 -5.57 26.33 -17.51
C TYR A 3 -6.30 24.98 -17.52
N THR A 4 -6.08 24.18 -18.55
CA THR A 4 -6.60 22.81 -18.66
C THR A 4 -5.45 21.87 -18.98
N PHE A 5 -5.22 20.89 -18.11
CA PHE A 5 -4.21 19.86 -18.36
C PHE A 5 -4.74 18.84 -19.37
N GLN A 6 -4.03 18.68 -20.49
CA GLN A 6 -4.48 17.82 -21.60
C GLN A 6 -4.61 16.34 -21.21
N TYR A 7 -3.85 15.88 -20.20
CA TYR A 7 -3.85 14.50 -19.72
C TYR A 7 -4.55 14.33 -18.37
N GLN A 8 -5.49 15.20 -18.00
CA GLN A 8 -6.18 15.13 -16.70
C GLN A 8 -6.86 13.77 -16.48
N LYS A 9 -7.54 13.22 -17.49
CA LYS A 9 -8.17 11.88 -17.40
C LYS A 9 -7.18 10.75 -17.13
N VAL A 10 -5.96 10.86 -17.67
CA VAL A 10 -4.90 9.86 -17.45
C VAL A 10 -4.37 9.97 -16.03
N LEU A 11 -4.22 11.18 -15.51
CA LEU A 11 -3.84 11.41 -14.12
C LEU A 11 -4.90 10.86 -13.16
N ASP A 12 -6.18 11.15 -13.38
CA ASP A 12 -7.28 10.67 -12.54
C ASP A 12 -7.32 9.12 -12.52
N PHE A 13 -7.09 8.49 -13.69
CA PHE A 13 -6.98 7.05 -13.77
C PHE A 13 -5.79 6.50 -12.98
N LYS A 14 -4.64 7.16 -13.03
CA LYS A 14 -3.42 6.76 -12.29
C LYS A 14 -3.58 6.94 -10.78
N GLU A 15 -4.25 8.01 -10.34
CA GLU A 15 -4.58 8.22 -8.93
C GLU A 15 -5.55 7.15 -8.42
N LYS A 16 -6.56 6.79 -9.21
CA LYS A 16 -7.46 5.68 -8.88
C LYS A 16 -6.73 4.33 -8.82
N GLN A 17 -5.81 4.06 -9.74
CA GLN A 17 -4.98 2.85 -9.69
C GLN A 17 -4.14 2.81 -8.41
N GLN A 18 -3.61 3.96 -7.97
CA GLN A 18 -2.87 4.04 -6.71
C GLN A 18 -3.77 3.74 -5.51
N GLU A 19 -4.98 4.29 -5.48
CA GLU A 19 -5.95 4.03 -4.41
C GLU A 19 -6.32 2.54 -4.32
N ILE A 20 -6.60 1.90 -5.46
CA ILE A 20 -6.90 0.47 -5.52
C ILE A 20 -5.70 -0.35 -4.99
N ALA A 21 -4.48 -0.03 -5.42
CA ALA A 21 -3.28 -0.71 -4.95
C ALA A 21 -3.06 -0.54 -3.44
N GLN A 22 -3.41 0.63 -2.87
CA GLN A 22 -3.35 0.86 -1.43
C GLN A 22 -4.39 0.03 -0.68
N GLN A 23 -5.62 -0.05 -1.19
CA GLN A 23 -6.67 -0.86 -0.59
C GLN A 23 -6.32 -2.36 -0.61
N GLU A 24 -5.83 -2.87 -1.74
CA GLU A 24 -5.40 -4.26 -1.87
C GLU A 24 -4.25 -4.60 -0.90
N PHE A 25 -3.23 -3.73 -0.81
CA PHE A 25 -2.14 -3.91 0.13
C PHE A 25 -2.62 -3.86 1.59
N GLY A 26 -3.55 -2.95 1.90
CA GLY A 26 -4.17 -2.84 3.22
C GLY A 26 -4.94 -4.11 3.62
N ALA A 27 -5.70 -4.69 2.70
CA ALA A 27 -6.43 -5.94 2.91
C ALA A 27 -5.49 -7.12 3.22
N ILE A 28 -4.39 -7.23 2.47
CA ILE A 28 -3.39 -8.29 2.71
C ILE A 28 -2.68 -8.09 4.05
N LYS A 29 -2.36 -6.84 4.41
CA LYS A 29 -1.77 -6.54 5.72
C LYS A 29 -2.71 -6.88 6.88
N LEU A 30 -4.01 -6.68 6.71
CA LEU A 30 -5.00 -7.08 7.70
C LEU A 30 -5.04 -8.60 7.84
N ARG A 31 -5.07 -9.32 6.71
CA ARG A 31 -5.02 -10.79 6.70
C ARG A 31 -3.72 -11.36 7.29
N GLN A 32 -2.60 -10.68 7.08
CA GLN A 32 -1.32 -11.04 7.71
C GLN A 32 -1.43 -10.97 9.25
N LYS A 33 -2.03 -9.89 9.78
CA LYS A 33 -2.25 -9.74 11.23
C LYS A 33 -3.20 -10.79 11.80
N GLU A 34 -4.25 -11.15 11.05
CA GLU A 34 -5.17 -12.22 11.45
C GLU A 34 -4.44 -13.56 11.59
N LEU A 35 -3.57 -13.91 10.63
CA LEU A 35 -2.75 -15.12 10.74
C LEU A 35 -1.74 -15.08 11.89
N GLU A 36 -1.14 -13.92 12.16
CA GLU A 36 -0.25 -13.73 13.31
C GLU A 36 -0.99 -13.94 14.63
N GLN A 37 -2.22 -13.44 14.75
CA GLN A 37 -3.09 -13.66 15.91
C GLN A 37 -3.51 -15.13 16.04
N GLU A 38 -3.81 -15.82 14.93
CA GLU A 38 -4.12 -17.25 14.95
C GLU A 38 -2.92 -18.09 15.40
N LEU A 39 -1.70 -17.71 15.00
CA LEU A 39 -0.46 -18.35 15.44
C LEU A 39 -0.21 -18.14 16.94
N GLU A 40 -0.34 -16.90 17.43
CA GLU A 40 -0.20 -16.59 18.86
C GLU A 40 -1.24 -17.36 19.69
N GLY A 41 -2.49 -17.42 19.21
CA GLY A 41 -3.52 -18.26 19.83
C GLY A 41 -3.14 -19.75 19.85
N LEU A 42 -2.48 -20.25 18.79
CA LEU A 42 -2.01 -21.63 18.75
C LEU A 42 -0.87 -21.89 19.75
N GLU A 43 0.04 -20.95 19.94
CA GLU A 43 1.13 -21.04 20.92
C GLU A 43 0.59 -21.13 22.35
N THR A 44 -0.46 -20.36 22.68
CA THR A 44 -1.10 -20.48 24.00
C THR A 44 -1.74 -21.86 24.22
N ILE A 45 -2.30 -22.46 23.17
CA ILE A 45 -2.88 -23.82 23.23
C ILE A 45 -1.75 -24.85 23.39
N GLU A 46 -0.65 -24.67 22.66
CA GLU A 46 0.55 -25.49 22.75
C GLU A 46 1.10 -25.50 24.18
N ASP A 47 1.23 -24.34 24.81
CA ASP A 47 1.68 -24.20 26.21
C ASP A 47 0.76 -24.93 27.20
N VAL A 48 -0.56 -24.86 26.99
CA VAL A 48 -1.53 -25.58 27.83
C VAL A 48 -1.40 -27.10 27.66
N ILE A 49 -1.22 -27.59 26.43
CA ILE A 49 -1.06 -29.02 26.14
C ILE A 49 0.27 -29.53 26.71
N PHE A 50 1.37 -28.80 26.54
CA PHE A 50 2.65 -29.16 27.15
C PHE A 50 2.62 -29.08 28.67
N GLY A 51 1.90 -28.11 29.24
CA GLY A 51 1.64 -28.04 30.67
C GLY A 51 0.89 -29.26 31.17
N LYS A 52 -0.15 -29.72 30.45
CA LYS A 52 -0.84 -30.98 30.74
C LYS A 52 0.12 -32.17 30.60
N TYR A 53 0.92 -32.25 29.54
CA TYR A 53 1.86 -33.35 29.32
C TYR A 53 2.89 -33.47 30.47
N ASN A 54 3.44 -32.34 30.91
CA ASN A 54 4.44 -32.27 31.97
C ASN A 54 3.90 -32.39 33.40
N ASP A 55 2.57 -32.43 33.58
CA ASP A 55 1.96 -32.58 34.90
C ASP A 55 2.34 -33.93 35.52
N VAL A 56 2.80 -33.89 36.79
CA VAL A 56 3.52 -34.98 37.48
C VAL A 56 2.58 -36.10 38.00
N ASN A 57 1.29 -35.99 37.70
CA ASN A 57 0.28 -36.97 38.11
C ASN A 57 0.40 -38.28 37.32
N LYS A 58 0.05 -39.40 37.95
CA LYS A 58 -0.04 -40.71 37.28
C LYS A 58 -1.13 -40.67 36.21
N LYS A 59 -0.74 -40.40 34.98
CA LYS A 59 -1.62 -40.42 33.80
C LYS A 59 -1.91 -41.86 33.38
N THR A 60 -3.14 -42.12 33.00
CA THR A 60 -3.54 -43.36 32.35
C THR A 60 -3.01 -43.38 30.92
N ILE A 61 -2.74 -44.57 30.35
CA ILE A 61 -2.27 -44.71 28.96
C ILE A 61 -3.22 -44.01 27.97
N SER A 62 -4.54 -44.05 28.22
CA SER A 62 -5.52 -43.33 27.40
C SER A 62 -5.31 -41.81 27.39
N GLU A 63 -5.03 -41.21 28.56
CA GLU A 63 -4.81 -39.77 28.67
C GLU A 63 -3.51 -39.33 27.98
N ILE A 64 -2.51 -40.21 27.95
CA ILE A 64 -1.26 -39.97 27.22
C ILE A 64 -1.50 -39.99 25.71
N LEU A 65 -2.31 -40.94 25.22
CA LEU A 65 -2.69 -41.02 23.81
C LEU A 65 -3.50 -39.80 23.37
N ASP A 66 -4.48 -39.37 24.18
CA ASP A 66 -5.28 -38.17 23.89
C ASP A 66 -4.40 -36.92 23.81
N ILE A 67 -3.42 -36.76 24.72
CA ILE A 67 -2.47 -35.65 24.68
C ILE A 67 -1.56 -35.74 23.44
N GLN A 68 -1.14 -36.93 23.01
CA GLN A 68 -0.35 -37.09 21.78
C GLN A 68 -1.14 -36.70 20.54
N ASP A 69 -2.41 -37.11 20.44
CA ASP A 69 -3.29 -36.72 19.33
C ASP A 69 -3.50 -35.19 19.30
N ASP A 70 -3.67 -34.55 20.46
CA ASP A 70 -3.75 -33.09 20.59
C ASP A 70 -2.46 -32.40 20.12
N ILE A 71 -1.29 -32.91 20.51
CA ILE A 71 0.03 -32.41 20.07
C ILE A 71 0.16 -32.53 18.55
N ASP A 72 -0.15 -33.70 17.99
CA ASP A 72 -0.05 -33.94 16.55
C ASP A 72 -0.99 -33.03 15.76
N HIS A 73 -2.20 -32.80 16.28
CA HIS A 73 -3.15 -31.86 15.69
C HIS A 73 -2.61 -30.42 15.70
N VAL A 74 -2.06 -29.95 16.83
CA VAL A 74 -1.46 -28.61 16.94
C VAL A 74 -0.26 -28.46 16.01
N VAL A 75 0.64 -29.43 15.96
CA VAL A 75 1.82 -29.41 15.07
C VAL A 75 1.39 -29.36 13.60
N LYS A 76 0.38 -30.14 13.21
CA LYS A 76 -0.16 -30.13 11.85
C LYS A 76 -0.77 -28.76 11.52
N LYS A 77 -1.55 -28.19 12.43
CA LYS A 77 -2.17 -26.86 12.24
C LYS A 77 -1.12 -25.75 12.19
N LYS A 78 -0.06 -25.81 13.01
CA LYS A 78 1.07 -24.87 12.99
C LYS A 78 1.80 -24.88 11.66
N ARG A 79 2.10 -26.07 11.11
CA ARG A 79 2.72 -26.21 9.78
C ARG A 79 1.84 -25.64 8.66
N GLN A 80 0.53 -25.85 8.73
CA GLN A 80 -0.41 -25.28 7.78
C GLN A 80 -0.44 -23.74 7.85
N LEU A 81 -0.50 -23.18 9.05
CA LEU A 81 -0.48 -21.73 9.28
C LEU A 81 0.84 -21.09 8.87
N GLN A 82 1.98 -21.73 9.12
CA GLN A 82 3.29 -21.28 8.62
C GLN A 82 3.31 -21.22 7.09
N THR A 83 2.85 -22.28 6.43
CA THR A 83 2.77 -22.31 4.96
C THR A 83 1.84 -21.20 4.41
N GLN A 84 0.75 -20.91 5.11
CA GLN A 84 -0.16 -19.81 4.74
C GLN A 84 0.49 -18.45 4.98
N THR A 85 1.22 -18.28 6.08
CA THR A 85 1.93 -17.06 6.44
C THR A 85 3.01 -16.74 5.40
N ASP A 86 3.79 -17.74 4.98
CA ASP A 86 4.80 -17.57 3.93
C ASP A 86 4.17 -17.11 2.60
N LYS A 87 3.03 -17.70 2.23
CA LYS A 87 2.29 -17.31 1.02
C LYS A 87 1.78 -15.88 1.11
N ILE A 88 1.18 -15.50 2.24
CA ILE A 88 0.70 -14.13 2.45
C ILE A 88 1.87 -13.15 2.47
N HIS A 89 3.02 -13.54 3.02
CA HIS A 89 4.19 -12.68 3.03
C HIS A 89 4.69 -12.40 1.61
N GLN A 90 4.80 -13.44 0.77
CA GLN A 90 5.15 -13.29 -0.64
C GLN A 90 4.13 -12.43 -1.40
N GLU A 91 2.84 -12.62 -1.13
CA GLU A 91 1.77 -11.83 -1.75
C GLU A 91 1.84 -10.35 -1.31
N ALA A 92 2.11 -10.10 -0.02
CA ALA A 92 2.27 -8.76 0.53
C ALA A 92 3.47 -8.03 -0.10
N GLU A 93 4.60 -8.71 -0.27
CA GLU A 93 5.78 -8.15 -0.93
C GLU A 93 5.49 -7.80 -2.39
N PHE A 94 4.85 -8.70 -3.12
CA PHE A 94 4.44 -8.45 -4.51
C PHE A 94 3.53 -7.22 -4.60
N LYS A 95 2.51 -7.14 -3.75
CA LYS A 95 1.54 -6.03 -3.74
C LYS A 95 2.17 -4.72 -3.28
N GLN A 96 3.14 -4.78 -2.37
CA GLN A 96 3.95 -3.62 -2.01
C GLN A 96 4.77 -3.11 -3.21
N GLN A 97 5.39 -4.00 -3.98
CA GLN A 97 6.12 -3.62 -5.20
C GLN A 97 5.19 -2.99 -6.24
N VAL A 98 3.99 -3.56 -6.46
CA VAL A 98 2.98 -2.98 -7.35
C VAL A 98 2.58 -1.58 -6.88
N LEU A 99 2.30 -1.40 -5.59
CA LEU A 99 1.96 -0.10 -5.01
C LEU A 99 3.08 0.93 -5.21
N LEU A 100 4.33 0.53 -5.00
CA LEU A 100 5.49 1.40 -5.20
C LEU A 100 5.59 1.86 -6.66
N ASN A 101 5.43 0.94 -7.61
CA ASN A 101 5.50 1.25 -9.03
C ASN A 101 4.38 2.21 -9.45
N VAL A 102 3.13 1.92 -9.06
CA VAL A 102 1.98 2.78 -9.37
C VAL A 102 2.11 4.16 -8.70
N SER A 103 2.60 4.22 -7.46
CA SER A 103 2.84 5.50 -6.79
C SER A 103 3.94 6.32 -7.47
N MET A 104 5.00 5.66 -7.96
CA MET A 104 6.04 6.35 -8.74
C MET A 104 5.48 6.92 -10.03
N GLU A 105 4.66 6.17 -10.77
CA GLU A 105 3.97 6.67 -11.95
C GLU A 105 3.05 7.86 -11.65
N ALA A 106 2.22 7.77 -10.61
CA ALA A 106 1.34 8.88 -10.22
C ALA A 106 2.15 10.15 -9.87
N LYS A 107 3.30 10.00 -9.20
CA LYS A 107 4.22 11.10 -8.91
C LYS A 107 4.84 11.71 -10.16
N THR A 108 5.23 10.90 -11.16
CA THR A 108 5.77 11.44 -12.41
C THR A 108 4.69 12.23 -13.17
N TRP A 109 3.46 11.72 -13.26
CA TRP A 109 2.35 12.44 -13.87
C TRP A 109 2.03 13.76 -13.17
N ASN A 110 2.06 13.78 -11.83
CA ASN A 110 1.86 15.01 -11.06
C ASN A 110 2.98 16.04 -11.29
N LYS A 111 4.25 15.60 -11.38
CA LYS A 111 5.37 16.48 -11.77
C LYS A 111 5.17 17.07 -13.16
N TRP A 112 4.66 16.28 -14.11
CA TRP A 112 4.37 16.73 -15.47
C TRP A 112 3.24 17.75 -15.51
N LYS A 113 2.17 17.55 -14.74
CA LYS A 113 1.09 18.53 -14.58
C LYS A 113 1.62 19.85 -14.01
N ALA A 114 2.43 19.80 -12.95
CA ALA A 114 3.05 21.00 -12.37
C ALA A 114 3.94 21.74 -13.37
N LYS A 115 4.77 21.01 -14.15
CA LYS A 115 5.62 21.60 -15.19
C LYS A 115 4.79 22.25 -16.31
N SER A 116 3.71 21.60 -16.72
CA SER A 116 2.79 22.13 -17.74
C SER A 116 2.07 23.39 -17.25
N ALA A 117 1.63 23.42 -15.99
CA ALA A 117 1.01 24.59 -15.39
C ALA A 117 1.98 25.77 -15.31
N ALA A 118 3.22 25.53 -14.86
CA ALA A 118 4.26 26.56 -14.81
C ALA A 118 4.60 27.12 -16.20
N ALA A 119 4.67 26.26 -17.23
CA ALA A 119 4.90 26.70 -18.60
C ALA A 119 3.74 27.56 -19.14
N PHE A 120 2.50 27.19 -18.84
CA PHE A 120 1.33 27.99 -19.21
C PHE A 120 1.33 29.36 -18.52
N GLN A 121 1.65 29.40 -17.22
CA GLN A 121 1.74 30.65 -16.47
C GLN A 121 2.81 31.57 -17.06
N LYS A 122 4.01 31.05 -17.30
CA LYS A 122 5.09 31.81 -17.94
C LYS A 122 4.68 32.37 -19.31
N GLN A 123 3.92 31.60 -20.08
CA GLN A 123 3.42 32.06 -21.37
C GLN A 123 2.40 33.21 -21.24
N GLN A 124 1.56 33.19 -20.20
CA GLN A 124 0.65 34.31 -19.92
C GLN A 124 1.42 35.56 -19.49
N GLU A 125 2.38 35.41 -18.57
CA GLU A 125 3.23 36.51 -18.11
C GLU A 125 3.97 37.18 -19.28
N LEU A 126 4.52 36.40 -20.22
CA LEU A 126 5.17 36.93 -21.41
C LEU A 126 4.21 37.69 -22.34
N LYS A 127 2.96 37.22 -22.48
CA LYS A 127 1.93 37.91 -23.28
C LYS A 127 1.51 39.23 -22.62
N GLU A 128 1.35 39.22 -21.30
CA GLU A 128 1.02 40.40 -20.51
C GLU A 128 2.15 41.44 -20.59
N GLN A 129 3.42 41.00 -20.45
CA GLN A 129 4.58 41.87 -20.63
C GLN A 129 4.64 42.46 -22.04
N ALA A 130 4.49 41.65 -23.09
CA ALA A 130 4.48 42.15 -24.47
C ALA A 130 3.36 43.19 -24.70
N MET A 131 2.17 42.97 -24.14
CA MET A 131 1.06 43.92 -24.22
C MET A 131 1.38 45.24 -23.48
N LEU A 132 2.00 45.17 -22.30
CA LEU A 132 2.40 46.35 -21.53
C LEU A 132 3.49 47.14 -22.27
N ASP A 133 4.45 46.45 -22.88
CA ASP A 133 5.52 47.06 -23.67
C ASP A 133 4.95 47.77 -24.92
N GLU A 134 4.04 47.12 -25.65
CA GLU A 134 3.32 47.74 -26.77
C GLU A 134 2.55 48.99 -26.31
N MET A 135 1.84 48.92 -25.19
CA MET A 135 1.14 50.09 -24.63
C MET A 135 2.11 51.21 -24.23
N ALA A 136 3.29 50.88 -23.69
CA ALA A 136 4.31 51.86 -23.35
C ALA A 136 4.86 52.55 -24.61
N VAL A 137 5.17 51.80 -25.66
CA VAL A 137 5.63 52.33 -26.97
C VAL A 137 4.57 53.26 -27.58
N ILE A 138 3.29 52.87 -27.58
CA ILE A 138 2.19 53.71 -28.08
C ILE A 138 2.07 55.01 -27.27
N ARG A 139 2.20 54.94 -25.94
CA ARG A 139 2.13 56.14 -25.08
C ARG A 139 3.31 57.08 -25.30
N TYR A 140 4.50 56.53 -25.44
CA TYR A 140 5.71 57.31 -25.70
C TYR A 140 5.65 58.00 -27.06
N SER A 141 5.28 57.26 -28.11
CA SER A 141 5.15 57.79 -29.47
C SER A 141 4.07 58.87 -29.63
N ARG A 142 3.03 58.89 -28.79
CA ARG A 142 2.00 59.94 -28.77
C ARG A 142 2.39 61.23 -28.02
N LYS A 143 3.49 61.22 -27.27
CA LYS A 143 3.97 62.37 -26.48
C LYS A 143 5.00 63.23 -27.22
N ILE A 144 5.48 62.74 -28.36
CA ILE A 144 6.31 63.45 -29.34
C ILE A 144 5.37 64.07 -30.37
#